data_AF-A0A7V8XZ01-F1
#
_entry.id   AF-A0A7V8XZ01-F1
#
_cell.length_a   1.000
_cell.length_b   1.000
_cell.length_c   1.000
_cell.angle_alpha   90.00
_cell.angle_beta   90.00
_cell.angle_gamma   90.00
#
_symmetry.space_group_name_H-M   'P 1'
#
loop_
_entity.id
_entity.type
_entity.pdbx_description
1 polymer ?
#
loop_
_entity_poly.entity_id
_entity_poly.type
_entity_poly.pdbx_seq_one_letter_code
_entity_poly.pdbx_strand_id
1 'polypeptide(L)' 'MGQLVNWLIQVQILLRFIWQCGAVILLYEYRKDISQPFKMWLYPVPAILSAALWTYLFFTGPIEGMIFSVLFLIAG' A
#
# COMPACT_ATOMS: atom_id res chain seq x y z
N MET A 1 6.35 -17.31 15.99
CA MET A 1 5.82 -17.29 14.60
C MET A 1 5.04 -16.02 14.27
N GLY A 2 4.14 -15.52 15.15
CA GLY A 2 3.36 -14.31 14.85
C GLY A 2 4.16 -13.00 14.67
N GLN A 3 5.28 -12.83 15.38
CA GLN A 3 6.10 -11.61 15.30
C GLN A 3 6.73 -11.40 13.91
N LEU A 4 7.28 -12.47 13.31
CA LEU A 4 7.88 -12.39 11.98
C LEU A 4 6.83 -12.04 10.90
N VAL A 5 5.63 -12.62 11.01
CA VAL A 5 4.52 -12.33 10.09
C VAL A 5 4.10 -10.87 10.22
N ASN A 6 3.99 -10.35 11.45
CA ASN A 6 3.66 -8.94 11.68
C ASN A 6 4.67 -7.99 11.03
N TRP A 7 5.97 -8.26 11.18
CA TRP A 7 7.02 -7.44 10.57
C TRP A 7 6.98 -7.51 9.04
N LEU A 8 6.80 -8.71 8.48
CA LEU A 8 6.68 -8.88 7.04
C LEU A 8 5.47 -8.14 6.47
N ILE A 9 4.33 -8.15 7.18
CA ILE A 9 3.14 -7.38 6.78
C ILE A 9 3.43 -5.88 6.78
N GLN A 10 4.12 -5.35 7.80
CA GLN A 10 4.46 -3.93 7.85
C GLN A 10 5.38 -3.51 6.69
N VAL A 11 6.37 -4.32 6.35
CA VAL A 11 7.21 -4.10 5.15
C VAL A 11 6.35 -4.08 3.89
N GLN A 12 5.43 -5.02 3.72
CA GLN A 12 4.57 -5.08 2.53
C GLN A 12 3.61 -3.90 2.43
N ILE A 13 3.05 -3.44 3.56
CA ILE A 13 2.20 -2.25 3.61
C ILE A 13 2.98 -1.03 3.12
N LEU A 14 4.17 -0.81 3.69
CA LEU A 14 5.00 0.35 3.40
C LEU A 14 5.53 0.35 1.95
N LEU A 15 6.03 -0.79 1.49
CA LEU A 15 6.72 -0.87 0.18
C LEU A 15 5.80 -1.16 -0.99
N ARG A 16 4.66 -1.82 -0.78
CA ARG A 16 3.85 -2.35 -1.90
C ARG A 16 2.43 -1.83 -1.88
N PHE A 17 1.68 -2.04 -0.79
CA PHE A 17 0.23 -1.82 -0.84
C PHE A 17 -0.14 -0.36 -1.02
N ILE A 18 0.49 0.56 -0.29
CA ILE A 18 0.22 1.99 -0.43
C ILE A 18 0.59 2.48 -1.84
N TRP A 19 1.76 2.07 -2.34
CA TRP A 19 2.22 2.42 -3.69
C TRP A 19 1.36 1.83 -4.79
N GLN A 20 0.84 0.61 -4.61
CA GLN A 20 -0.07 -0.01 -5.56
C GLN A 20 -1.39 0.76 -5.65
N CYS A 21 -1.95 1.17 -4.50
CA CYS A 21 -3.16 2.00 -4.49
C CYS A 21 -2.94 3.32 -5.24
N GLY A 22 -1.82 4.00 -4.99
CA GLY A 22 -1.44 5.22 -5.71
C GLY A 22 -1.20 4.99 -7.19
N ALA A 23 -0.51 3.90 -7.56
CA ALA A 23 -0.19 3.56 -8.94
C ALA A 23 -1.43 3.29 -9.78
N VAL A 24 -2.44 2.60 -9.24
CA VAL A 24 -3.72 2.40 -9.93
C VAL A 24 -4.43 3.74 -10.16
N ILE A 25 -4.35 4.65 -9.19
CA ILE A 25 -4.95 5.98 -9.34
C ILE A 25 -4.24 6.77 -10.44
N LEU A 26 -2.91 6.82 -10.38
CA LEU A 26 -2.07 7.52 -11.34
C LEU A 26 -2.19 6.93 -12.76
N LEU A 27 -2.21 5.61 -12.89
CA LEU A 27 -2.32 4.92 -14.18
C LEU A 27 -3.65 5.28 -14.87
N TYR A 28 -4.74 5.28 -14.11
CA TYR A 28 -6.05 5.65 -14.67
C TYR A 28 -6.09 7.09 -15.18
N GLU A 29 -5.49 8.02 -14.41
CA GLU A 29 -5.53 9.45 -14.72
C GLU A 29 -4.60 9.82 -15.88
N TYR A 30 -3.36 9.34 -15.86
CA TYR A 30 -2.29 9.76 -16.77
C TYR A 30 -2.08 8.83 -17.98
N ARG A 31 -2.52 7.56 -17.91
CA ARG A 31 -2.32 6.57 -18.98
C ARG A 31 -3.64 6.07 -19.54
N LYS A 32 -4.39 6.99 -20.15
CA LYS A 32 -5.62 6.70 -20.90
C LYS A 32 -5.35 6.09 -22.28
N ASP A 33 -4.09 6.06 -22.70
CA ASP A 33 -3.59 5.41 -23.92
C ASP A 33 -3.68 3.88 -23.86
N ILE A 34 -3.67 3.31 -22.65
CA ILE A 34 -3.77 1.87 -22.44
C ILE A 34 -5.25 1.51 -22.24
N SER A 35 -5.73 0.47 -22.91
CA SER A 35 -7.05 -0.09 -22.63
C SER A 35 -7.14 -0.51 -21.15
N GLN A 36 -8.08 0.07 -20.41
CA GLN A 36 -8.33 -0.23 -19.00
C GLN A 36 -9.57 -1.15 -18.89
N PRO A 37 -9.41 -2.48 -19.03
CA PRO A 37 -10.54 -3.42 -19.07
C PRO A 37 -11.28 -3.54 -17.72
N PHE A 38 -10.59 -3.28 -16.61
CA PHE A 38 -11.17 -3.33 -15.27
C PHE A 38 -11.55 -1.93 -14.81
N LYS A 39 -12.82 -1.56 -14.97
CA LYS A 39 -13.37 -0.31 -14.42
C LYS A 39 -13.88 -0.58 -13.01
N MET A 40 -13.32 0.10 -12.00
CA MET A 40 -13.88 0.09 -10.66
C MET A 40 -15.18 0.89 -10.65
N TRP A 41 -16.28 0.30 -10.18
CA TRP A 41 -17.62 0.92 -10.23
C TRP A 41 -17.69 2.28 -9.51
N LEU A 42 -16.92 2.45 -8.43
CA LEU A 42 -16.89 3.66 -7.60
C LEU A 42 -15.54 4.41 -7.67
N TYR A 43 -14.82 4.27 -8.78
CA TYR A 43 -13.49 4.86 -8.94
C TYR A 43 -13.49 6.38 -8.64
N PRO A 44 -12.51 6.93 -7.87
CA PRO A 44 -11.35 6.30 -7.22
C PRO A 44 -11.56 5.90 -5.75
N VAL A 45 -12.81 5.92 -5.24
CA VAL A 45 -13.12 5.78 -3.81
C VAL A 45 -12.55 4.50 -3.17
N PRO A 46 -12.68 3.29 -3.76
CA PRO A 46 -12.15 2.07 -3.14
C PRO A 46 -10.63 2.08 -2.96
N ALA A 47 -9.90 2.69 -3.90
CA ALA A 47 -8.44 2.76 -3.84
C ALA A 47 -7.97 3.70 -2.73
N ILE A 48 -8.63 4.86 -2.58
CA ILE A 48 -8.34 5.82 -1.51
C ILE A 48 -8.65 5.21 -0.14
N LEU A 49 -9.82 4.56 -0.01
CA LEU A 49 -10.19 3.86 1.22
C LEU A 49 -9.18 2.76 1.58
N SER A 50 -8.72 1.98 0.59
CA SER A 50 -7.71 0.95 0.82
C SER A 50 -6.38 1.55 1.29
N ALA A 51 -5.90 2.63 0.65
CA ALA A 51 -4.69 3.32 1.07
C ALA A 51 -4.79 3.86 2.50
N ALA A 52 -5.95 4.42 2.87
CA ALA A 52 -6.21 4.90 4.22
C ALA A 52 -6.18 3.76 5.25
N LEU A 53 -6.83 2.62 4.94
CA LEU A 53 -6.83 1.44 5.81
C LEU A 53 -5.44 0.84 5.97
N TRP A 54 -4.66 0.74 4.90
CA TRP A 54 -3.28 0.25 4.99
C TRP A 54 -2.41 1.17 5.84
N THR A 55 -2.54 2.47 5.67
CA THR A 55 -1.83 3.47 6.48
C THR A 55 -2.23 3.35 7.96
N TYR A 56 -3.53 3.21 8.24
CA TYR A 56 -4.04 2.98 9.60
C TYR A 56 -3.48 1.69 10.22
N LEU A 57 -3.48 0.58 9.48
CA LEU A 57 -2.93 -0.70 9.95
C LEU A 57 -1.43 -0.62 10.22
N PHE A 58 -0.69 0.13 9.42
CA PHE A 58 0.74 0.35 9.63
C PHE A 58 1.01 1.01 10.99
N PHE A 59 0.32 2.12 11.27
CA PHE A 59 0.46 2.88 12.52
C PHE A 59 -0.10 2.16 13.75
N THR A 60 -1.09 1.28 13.57
CA THR A 60 -1.66 0.48 14.67
C THR A 60 -0.79 -0.76 15.00
N GLY A 61 0.13 -1.13 14.12
CA GLY A 61 1.00 -2.29 14.32
C GLY A 61 2.10 -2.08 15.37
N PRO A 62 2.89 -3.13 15.68
CA PRO A 62 3.99 -3.03 16.63
C PRO A 62 5.10 -2.08 16.14
N ILE A 63 5.67 -1.30 17.06
CA ILE A 63 6.72 -0.30 16.77
C ILE A 63 7.98 -0.95 16.20
N GLU A 64 8.37 -2.13 16.70
CA GLU A 64 9.56 -2.86 16.22
C GLU A 64 9.53 -3.12 14.71
N GLY A 65 8.40 -3.60 14.21
CA GLY A 65 8.26 -3.89 12.78
C GLY A 65 8.06 -2.62 11.94
N MET A 66 7.49 -1.53 12.49
CA MET A 66 7.48 -0.24 11.82
C MET A 66 8.90 0.26 11.59
N ILE A 67 9.73 0.29 12.64
CA ILE A 67 11.13 0.70 12.55
C ILE A 67 11.88 -0.19 11.55
N PHE A 68 11.71 -1.51 11.65
CA PHE A 68 12.31 -2.46 10.71
C PHE A 68 11.94 -2.14 9.25
N SER A 69 10.66 -1.89 8.98
CA SER A 69 10.19 -1.59 7.62
C SER A 69 10.73 -0.27 7.07
N VAL A 70 10.82 0.77 7.91
CA VAL A 70 11.38 2.07 7.52
C VAL A 70 12.88 1.96 7.27
N LEU A 71 13.61 1.26 8.16
CA LEU A 71 15.04 0.98 7.95
C LEU A 71 15.25 0.20 6.65
N PHE A 72 14.42 -0.80 6.37
CA PHE A 72 14.49 -1.59 5.15
C PHE A 72 14.20 -0.74 3.90
N LEU A 73 13.24 0.19 3.96
CA LEU A 73 12.99 1.15 2.87
C LEU A 73 14.18 2.07 2.61
N ILE A 74 14.84 2.55 3.68
CA ILE A 74 16.00 3.45 3.57
C ILE A 74 17.26 2.68 3.11
N ALA A 75 17.40 1.43 3.53
CA ALA A 75 18.55 0.58 3.21
C ALA A 75 18.46 -0.09 1.82
N GLY A 76 17.28 -0.06 1.18
CA GLY A 76 17.09 -0.54 -0.20
C GLY A 76 17.94 0.23 -1.19
#